data_AF-A0A929DQ93-F1
#
_entry.id   AF-A0A929DQ93-F1
#
_cell.length_a   1.000
_cell.length_b   1.000
_cell.length_c   1.000
_cell.angle_alpha   90.00
_cell.angle_beta   90.00
_cell.angle_gamma   90.00
#
_symmetry.space_group_name_H-M   'P 1'
#
loop_
_entity.id
_entity.type
_entity.pdbx_description
1 polymer ?
#
loop_
_entity_poly.entity_id
_entity_poly.type
_entity_poly.pdbx_seq_one_letter_code
_entity_poly.pdbx_strand_id
1 'polypeptide(L)'
;MAKVLMRGIEINDETLPLDLIERLGPKANYLSESHTFKHFRKFWVPTVFDRSFVKKEGTKDCEQLLNEKTIEILRTHQPKPLPEDLVKELRKMEKTWLDRVGLKEYPKKQ
;
A
#
# COMPACT_ATOMS: atom_id res chain seq x y z
N MET A 1 -0.97 6.96 -2.56
CA MET A 1 -0.71 8.35 -2.98
C MET A 1 -1.09 9.37 -1.90
N ALA A 2 -2.35 9.44 -1.44
CA ALA A 2 -2.78 10.43 -0.43
C ALA A 2 -1.89 10.50 0.82
N LYS A 3 -1.55 9.35 1.43
CA LYS A 3 -0.63 9.28 2.59
C LYS A 3 0.75 9.91 2.33
N VAL A 4 1.25 9.83 1.09
CA VAL A 4 2.56 10.40 0.70
C VAL A 4 2.46 11.90 0.57
N LEU A 5 1.38 12.40 -0.06
CA LEU A 5 1.11 13.84 -0.16
C LEU A 5 0.94 14.48 1.23
N MET A 6 0.20 13.80 2.11
CA MET A 6 -0.02 14.27 3.49
C MET A 6 1.24 14.26 4.36
N ARG A 7 2.29 13.54 3.98
CA ARG A 7 3.57 13.52 4.72
C ARG A 7 4.30 14.87 4.64
N GLY A 8 3.93 15.73 3.70
CA GLY A 8 4.56 17.02 3.48
C GLY A 8 5.93 16.91 2.81
N ILE A 9 6.61 18.05 2.73
CA ILE A 9 7.96 18.18 2.13
C ILE A 9 8.93 18.47 3.27
N GLU A 10 9.96 17.63 3.40
CA GLU A 10 11.05 17.86 4.35
C GLU A 10 12.04 18.86 3.74
N ILE A 11 12.43 19.89 4.50
CA ILE A 11 13.32 20.96 4.06
C ILE A 11 14.57 20.93 4.94
N ASN A 12 15.70 20.52 4.37
CA ASN A 12 17.04 20.57 4.95
C ASN A 12 18.09 20.57 3.83
N ASP A 13 19.36 20.67 4.18
CA ASP A 13 20.47 20.76 3.22
C ASP A 13 20.56 19.52 2.29
N GLU A 14 20.13 18.36 2.77
CA GLU A 14 20.09 17.12 1.97
C GLU A 14 18.90 17.08 1.00
N THR A 15 17.73 17.60 1.39
CA THR A 15 16.54 17.62 0.52
C THR A 15 16.52 18.82 -0.43
N LEU A 16 17.34 19.83 -0.16
CA LEU A 16 17.55 21.03 -0.98
C LEU A 16 19.05 21.16 -1.37
N PRO A 17 19.56 20.30 -2.29
CA PRO A 17 20.99 20.23 -2.59
C PRO A 17 21.45 21.37 -3.52
N LEU A 18 21.49 22.60 -3.00
CA LEU A 18 21.83 23.81 -3.75
C LEU A 18 23.24 23.74 -4.37
N ASP A 19 24.23 23.25 -3.61
CA ASP A 19 25.61 23.08 -4.09
C ASP A 19 25.70 22.16 -5.32
N LEU A 20 24.89 21.09 -5.34
CA LEU A 20 24.84 20.16 -6.46
C LEU A 20 24.25 20.83 -7.70
N ILE A 21 23.18 21.61 -7.51
CA ILE A 21 22.50 22.35 -8.58
C ILE A 21 23.44 23.41 -9.16
N GLU A 22 24.16 24.13 -8.31
CA GLU A 22 25.16 25.12 -8.73
C GLU A 22 26.31 24.47 -9.48
N ARG A 23 26.85 23.35 -8.96
CA ARG A 23 27.96 22.62 -9.57
C ARG A 23 27.65 22.11 -10.98
N LEU A 24 26.46 21.58 -11.18
CA LEU A 24 26.06 20.98 -12.47
C LEU A 24 25.49 22.01 -13.44
N GLY A 25 24.77 23.00 -12.93
CA GLY A 25 24.20 24.08 -13.71
C GLY A 25 22.97 23.67 -14.55
N PRO A 26 22.47 24.62 -15.36
CA PRO A 26 21.25 24.43 -16.15
C PRO A 26 21.45 23.39 -17.27
N LYS A 27 20.38 22.64 -17.59
CA LYS A 27 20.36 21.56 -18.59
C LYS A 27 21.27 20.35 -18.29
N ALA A 28 21.84 20.26 -17.09
CA ALA A 28 22.61 19.10 -16.67
C ALA A 28 21.75 17.85 -16.41
N ASN A 29 22.42 16.70 -16.34
CA ASN A 29 21.80 15.42 -15.98
C ASN A 29 22.23 15.02 -14.57
N TYR A 30 21.27 14.61 -13.73
CA TYR A 30 21.48 14.25 -12.33
C TYR A 30 21.48 12.72 -12.10
N LEU A 31 21.18 11.91 -13.13
CA LEU A 31 21.02 10.46 -12.98
C LEU A 31 22.29 9.76 -12.47
N SER A 32 23.46 10.27 -12.82
CA SER A 32 24.76 9.72 -12.41
C SER A 32 25.26 10.25 -11.06
N GLU A 33 24.50 11.14 -10.41
CA GLU A 33 24.95 11.76 -9.16
C GLU A 33 24.74 10.87 -7.95
N SER A 34 25.70 10.92 -7.02
CA SER A 34 25.64 10.16 -5.77
C SER A 34 24.43 10.52 -4.92
N HIS A 35 24.01 11.79 -4.95
CA HIS A 35 22.78 12.27 -4.31
C HIS A 35 21.55 11.55 -4.87
N THR A 36 21.40 11.51 -6.19
CA THR A 36 20.29 10.79 -6.84
C THR A 36 20.32 9.30 -6.51
N PHE A 37 21.50 8.65 -6.50
CA PHE A 37 21.63 7.25 -6.10
C PHE A 37 21.23 6.97 -4.64
N LYS A 38 21.50 7.91 -3.73
CA LYS A 38 21.07 7.77 -2.32
C LYS A 38 19.57 7.94 -2.12
N HIS A 39 18.90 8.73 -2.97
CA HIS A 39 17.50 9.13 -2.75
C HIS A 39 16.47 8.51 -3.73
N PHE A 40 16.88 7.90 -4.85
CA PHE A 40 15.95 7.42 -5.89
C PHE A 40 14.91 6.39 -5.44
N ARG A 41 15.16 5.66 -4.34
CA ARG A 41 14.20 4.69 -3.78
C ARG A 41 13.21 5.29 -2.78
N LYS A 42 13.40 6.54 -2.37
CA LYS A 42 12.51 7.22 -1.41
C LYS A 42 11.21 7.71 -2.05
N PHE A 43 11.14 7.77 -3.38
CA PHE A 43 9.93 8.16 -4.10
C PHE A 43 8.83 7.11 -3.98
N TRP A 44 7.58 7.58 -4.00
CA TRP A 44 6.44 6.68 -4.01
C TRP A 44 6.37 5.91 -5.33
N VAL A 45 6.38 4.57 -5.22
CA VAL A 45 6.15 3.66 -6.33
C VAL A 45 4.73 3.12 -6.22
N PRO A 46 3.88 3.29 -7.26
CA PRO A 46 2.55 2.70 -7.27
C PRO A 46 2.65 1.19 -7.27
N THR A 47 1.72 0.53 -6.57
CA THR A 47 1.68 -0.93 -6.51
C THR A 47 0.66 -1.57 -7.44
N VAL A 48 -0.24 -0.77 -8.02
CA VAL A 48 -1.34 -1.23 -8.89
C VAL A 48 -1.27 -0.56 -10.27
N PHE A 49 -0.84 0.70 -10.32
CA PHE A 49 -0.69 1.42 -11.58
C PHE A 49 0.62 1.06 -12.28
N ASP A 50 0.53 0.72 -13.56
CA ASP A 50 1.70 0.68 -14.45
C ASP A 50 2.06 2.08 -14.93
N ARG A 51 3.36 2.43 -14.88
CA ARG A 51 3.91 3.71 -15.36
C ARG A 51 4.86 3.52 -16.55
N SER A 52 4.84 2.35 -17.18
CA SER A 52 5.65 2.09 -18.37
C SER A 52 5.24 3.01 -19.53
N PHE A 53 6.24 3.55 -20.24
CA PHE A 53 6.01 4.44 -21.39
C PHE A 53 5.47 3.68 -22.61
N VAL A 54 5.85 2.40 -22.74
CA VAL A 54 5.41 1.51 -23.80
C VAL A 54 4.70 0.33 -23.15
N LYS A 55 3.41 0.15 -23.45
CA LYS A 55 2.69 -1.06 -23.09
C LYS A 55 3.30 -2.22 -23.87
N LYS A 56 3.92 -3.16 -23.17
CA LYS A 56 4.37 -4.43 -23.76
C LYS A 56 3.14 -5.33 -23.96
N GLU A 57 3.19 -6.22 -24.95
CA GLU A 57 2.18 -7.28 -25.06
C GLU A 57 2.11 -8.06 -23.74
N GLY A 58 0.90 -8.25 -23.21
CA GLY A 58 0.68 -8.87 -21.90
C GLY A 58 0.73 -7.92 -20.70
N THR A 59 0.78 -6.60 -20.90
CA THR A 59 0.59 -5.64 -19.80
C THR A 59 -0.83 -5.81 -19.23
N LYS A 60 -0.90 -6.29 -17.99
CA LYS A 60 -2.18 -6.49 -17.28
C LYS A 60 -2.85 -5.15 -17.05
N ASP A 61 -4.17 -5.13 -17.17
CA ASP A 61 -4.94 -3.94 -16.84
C ASP A 61 -4.89 -3.67 -15.32
N CYS A 62 -5.14 -2.43 -14.93
CA CYS A 62 -5.16 -2.02 -13.52
C CYS A 62 -6.16 -2.87 -12.72
N GLU A 63 -7.32 -3.19 -13.30
CA GLU A 63 -8.33 -4.04 -12.64
C GLU A 63 -7.82 -5.46 -12.41
N GLN A 64 -7.11 -6.02 -13.39
CA GLN A 64 -6.53 -7.37 -13.27
C GLN A 64 -5.45 -7.40 -12.19
N LEU A 65 -4.55 -6.42 -12.18
CA LEU A 65 -3.52 -6.28 -11.14
C LEU A 65 -4.13 -6.09 -9.75
N LEU A 66 -5.21 -5.31 -9.65
CA LEU A 66 -5.93 -5.11 -8.40
C LEU A 66 -6.55 -6.41 -7.89
N ASN A 67 -7.19 -7.18 -8.78
CA ASN A 67 -7.82 -8.44 -8.41
C ASN A 67 -6.79 -9.47 -7.94
N GLU A 68 -5.69 -9.64 -8.68
CA GLU A 68 -4.61 -10.55 -8.31
C GLU A 68 -4.02 -10.22 -6.93
N LYS A 69 -3.73 -8.94 -6.69
CA LYS A 69 -3.21 -8.48 -5.40
C LYS A 69 -4.22 -8.66 -4.26
N THR A 70 -5.50 -8.49 -4.54
CA THR A 70 -6.58 -8.72 -3.56
C THR A 70 -6.63 -10.18 -3.16
N ILE A 71 -6.59 -11.10 -4.14
CA ILE A 71 -6.58 -12.55 -3.89
C ILE A 71 -5.32 -12.96 -3.11
N GLU A 72 -4.16 -12.40 -3.45
CA GLU A 72 -2.91 -12.65 -2.74
C GLU A 72 -3.01 -12.23 -1.27
N ILE A 73 -3.52 -11.03 -0.99
CA ILE A 73 -3.71 -10.53 0.39
C ILE A 73 -4.69 -11.43 1.15
N LEU A 74 -5.81 -11.81 0.55
CA LEU A 74 -6.79 -12.70 1.20
C LEU A 74 -6.20 -14.07 1.55
N ARG A 75 -5.27 -14.59 0.74
CA ARG A 75 -4.63 -15.89 0.98
C ARG A 75 -3.50 -15.84 2.01
N THR A 76 -2.76 -14.73 2.07
CA THR A 76 -1.50 -14.65 2.83
C THR A 76 -1.61 -13.85 4.11
N HIS A 77 -2.57 -12.93 4.21
CA HIS A 77 -2.66 -12.04 5.36
C HIS A 77 -3.17 -12.78 6.60
N GLN A 78 -2.32 -12.88 7.62
CA GLN A 78 -2.71 -13.34 8.95
C GLN A 78 -3.00 -12.13 9.85
N PRO A 79 -4.25 -11.90 10.25
CA PRO A 79 -4.56 -10.82 11.18
C PRO A 79 -3.96 -11.11 12.56
N LYS A 80 -3.67 -10.04 13.31
CA LYS A 80 -3.26 -10.20 14.71
C LYS A 80 -4.38 -10.90 15.48
N PRO A 81 -4.08 -11.97 16.23
CA PRO A 81 -5.11 -12.69 16.97
C PRO A 81 -5.73 -11.78 18.03
N LEU A 82 -7.04 -11.92 18.23
CA LEU A 82 -7.74 -11.22 19.29
C LEU A 82 -7.41 -11.84 20.65
N PRO A 83 -7.35 -11.05 21.74
CA PRO A 83 -7.29 -11.56 23.10
C PRO A 83 -8.40 -12.57 23.38
N GLU A 84 -8.06 -13.66 24.07
CA GLU A 84 -8.97 -14.80 24.25
C GLU A 84 -10.25 -14.41 25.02
N ASP A 85 -10.14 -13.49 25.99
CA ASP A 85 -11.27 -13.00 26.77
C ASP A 85 -12.29 -12.24 25.89
N LEU A 86 -11.81 -11.44 24.93
CA LEU A 86 -12.67 -10.75 23.98
C LEU A 86 -13.37 -11.74 23.05
N VAL A 87 -12.67 -12.81 22.62
CA VAL A 87 -13.27 -13.86 21.79
C VAL A 87 -14.40 -14.58 22.53
N LYS A 88 -14.24 -14.85 23.83
CA LYS A 88 -15.28 -15.48 24.66
C LYS A 88 -16.51 -14.59 24.78
N GLU A 89 -16.35 -13.30 25.06
CA GLU A 89 -17.47 -12.35 25.13
C GLU A 89 -18.18 -12.19 23.79
N LEU A 90 -17.43 -12.11 22.67
CA LEU A 90 -18.01 -12.07 21.32
C LEU A 90 -18.88 -13.29 21.02
N ARG A 91 -18.39 -14.50 21.35
CA ARG A 91 -19.16 -15.74 21.16
C ARG A 91 -20.42 -15.80 22.04
N LYS A 92 -20.37 -15.24 23.25
CA LYS A 92 -21.53 -15.17 24.15
C LYS A 92 -22.61 -14.24 23.60
N MET A 93 -22.21 -13.07 23.09
CA MET A 93 -23.13 -12.13 22.42
C MET A 93 -23.73 -12.73 21.16
N GLU A 94 -22.90 -13.37 20.32
CA GLU A 94 -23.32 -14.07 19.10
C GLU A 94 -24.40 -15.13 19.41
N LYS A 95 -24.17 -15.98 20.40
CA LYS A 95 -25.16 -16.99 20.82
C LYS A 95 -26.48 -16.35 21.27
N THR A 96 -26.40 -15.28 22.05
CA THR A 96 -27.59 -14.55 22.53
C THR A 96 -28.41 -13.98 21.37
N TRP A 97 -27.77 -13.49 20.31
CA TRP A 97 -28.45 -12.98 19.12
C TRP A 97 -29.04 -14.10 18.25
N LEU A 98 -28.29 -15.18 18.04
CA LEU A 98 -28.76 -16.37 17.32
C LEU A 98 -30.01 -16.97 17.97
N ASP A 99 -30.03 -17.09 19.30
CA ASP A 99 -31.18 -17.57 20.07
C ASP A 99 -32.40 -16.65 19.94
N ARG A 100 -32.20 -15.32 19.91
CA ARG A 100 -33.28 -14.34 19.72
C ARG A 100 -33.91 -14.41 18.33
N VAL A 101 -33.11 -14.69 17.30
CA VAL A 101 -33.56 -14.79 15.90
C VAL A 101 -34.06 -16.22 15.58
N GLY A 102 -33.87 -17.18 16.49
CA GLY A 102 -34.27 -18.57 16.30
C GLY A 102 -33.38 -19.33 15.31
N LEU A 103 -32.16 -18.85 15.06
CA LEU A 103 -31.21 -19.45 14.13
C LEU A 103 -30.14 -20.22 14.90
N LYS A 104 -29.86 -21.45 14.51
CA LYS A 104 -28.74 -22.22 15.09
C LYS A 104 -27.38 -21.88 14.46
N GLU A 105 -27.38 -21.50 13.19
CA GLU A 105 -26.19 -21.15 12.43
C GLU A 105 -26.52 -20.02 11.44
N TYR A 106 -25.49 -19.29 11.00
CA TYR A 106 -25.67 -18.28 9.96
C TYR A 106 -26.05 -18.94 8.63
N PRO A 107 -27.07 -18.43 7.92
CA PRO A 107 -27.37 -18.88 6.58
C PRO A 107 -26.17 -18.60 5.68
N LYS A 108 -25.68 -19.64 5.00
CA LYS A 108 -24.59 -19.49 4.02
C LYS A 108 -25.13 -18.63 2.87
N LYS A 109 -24.40 -17.58 2.49
CA LYS A 109 -24.70 -16.84 1.26
C LYS A 109 -24.54 -17.79 0.08
N GLN A 110 -25.58 -17.90 -0.75
CA GLN A 110 -25.51 -18.50 -2.09
C GLN A 110 -24.55 -17.70 -2.98
#